data_AF-W1YPB0-F1
#
_entry.id   AF-W1YPB0-F1
#
_cell.length_a   1.000
_cell.length_b   1.000
_cell.length_c   1.000
_cell.angle_alpha   90.00
_cell.angle_beta   90.00
_cell.angle_gamma   90.00
#
_symmetry.space_group_name_H-M   'P 1'
#
loop_
_entity.id
_entity.type
_entity.pdbx_description
1 polymer ?
#
loop_
_entity_poly.entity_id
_entity_poly.type
_entity_poly.pdbx_seq_one_letter_code
_entity_poly.pdbx_strand_id
1 'polypeptide(L)' 'ETRGSVGAGNAITPEEVAAADLVIVAADIEVDLAKFAGKPMYRTSTGLALKKTAQELDKAVAEATPYEPAGKA' A
#
# COMPACT_ATOMS: atom_id res chain seq x y z
N GLU A 1 1.70 -1.02 8.57
CA GLU A 1 3.13 -1.37 8.42
C GLU A 1 3.95 -0.14 8.06
N THR A 2 5.09 0.04 8.71
CA THR A 2 6.12 1.03 8.37
C THR A 2 7.40 0.29 8.01
N ARG A 3 8.20 0.83 7.07
CA ARG A 3 9.48 0.23 6.67
C ARG A 3 10.57 1.28 6.80
N GLY A 4 11.53 1.04 7.70
CA GLY A 4 12.65 1.95 7.97
C GLY A 4 13.98 1.21 8.00
N SER A 5 15.05 1.91 8.39
CA SER A 5 16.42 1.37 8.45
C SER A 5 16.58 0.16 9.37
N VAL A 6 15.72 0.05 10.38
CA VAL A 6 15.71 -1.05 11.37
C VAL A 6 14.79 -2.21 10.98
N GLY A 7 14.14 -2.15 9.81
CA GLY A 7 13.20 -3.16 9.33
C GLY A 7 11.75 -2.69 9.30
N ALA A 8 10.83 -3.65 9.25
CA ALA A 8 9.39 -3.38 9.21
C ALA A 8 8.79 -3.30 10.62
N GLY A 9 8.11 -2.20 10.94
CA GLY A 9 7.26 -2.04 12.12
C GLY A 9 5.79 -2.29 11.80
N ASN A 10 5.02 -2.80 12.76
CA ASN A 10 3.58 -3.07 12.60
C ASN A 10 3.29 -3.87 11.32
N ALA A 11 3.99 -5.01 11.16
CA ALA A 11 3.86 -5.86 9.99
C ALA A 11 2.39 -6.23 9.76
N ILE A 12 1.91 -6.01 8.54
CA ILE A 12 0.54 -6.37 8.17
C ILE A 12 0.49 -7.89 7.97
N THR A 13 -0.39 -8.53 8.74
CA THR A 13 -0.61 -9.98 8.75
C THR A 13 -1.44 -10.43 7.54
N PRO A 14 -1.36 -11.70 7.14
CA PRO A 14 -2.18 -12.24 6.04
C PRO A 14 -3.69 -12.11 6.29
N GLU A 15 -4.13 -12.22 7.55
CA GLU A 15 -5.54 -12.06 7.94
C GLU A 15 -6.02 -10.62 7.74
N GLU A 16 -5.20 -9.64 8.12
CA GLU A 16 -5.48 -8.22 7.84
C GLU A 16 -5.52 -7.93 6.35
N VAL A 17 -4.64 -8.55 5.55
CA VAL A 17 -4.72 -8.43 4.09
C VAL A 17 -6.04 -9.00 3.58
N ALA A 18 -6.42 -10.21 4.01
CA ALA A 18 -7.63 -10.87 3.58
C ALA A 18 -8.89 -10.03 3.92
N ALA A 19 -8.92 -9.40 5.10
CA ALA A 19 -10.00 -8.53 5.54
C ALA A 19 -9.99 -7.13 4.92
N ALA A 20 -8.86 -6.65 4.40
CA ALA A 20 -8.75 -5.30 3.88
C ALA A 20 -9.56 -5.10 2.58
N ASP A 21 -10.35 -4.03 2.54
CA ASP A 21 -11.06 -3.57 1.33
C ASP A 21 -10.14 -2.80 0.38
N LEU A 22 -9.09 -2.16 0.91
CA LEU A 22 -8.20 -1.26 0.18
C LEU A 22 -6.79 -1.26 0.78
N VAL A 23 -5.78 -1.21 -0.09
CA VAL A 23 -4.37 -1.08 0.29
C VAL A 23 -3.82 0.25 -0.22
N ILE A 24 -3.32 1.09 0.70
CA ILE A 24 -2.67 2.36 0.37
C ILE A 24 -1.18 2.23 0.60
N VAL A 25 -0.39 2.47 -0.44
CA VAL A 25 1.08 2.41 -0.38
C VAL A 25 1.64 3.80 -0.59
N ALA A 26 2.03 4.44 0.52
CA ALA A 26 2.75 5.70 0.51
C ALA A 26 4.26 5.43 0.64
N ALA A 27 4.97 5.33 -0.49
CA ALA A 27 6.38 4.99 -0.52
C ALA A 27 7.09 5.66 -1.71
N ASP A 28 8.30 6.16 -1.46
CA ASP A 28 9.19 6.73 -2.48
C ASP A 28 10.27 5.75 -2.95
N ILE A 29 10.17 4.49 -2.50
CA ILE A 29 11.08 3.39 -2.83
C ILE A 29 10.28 2.18 -3.26
N GLU A 30 10.96 1.23 -3.91
CA GLU A 30 10.35 -0.06 -4.24
C GLU A 30 10.12 -0.88 -2.98
N VAL A 31 8.92 -1.46 -2.88
CA VAL A 31 8.47 -2.25 -1.74
C VAL A 31 7.90 -3.57 -2.24
N ASP A 32 8.26 -4.68 -1.58
CA ASP A 32 7.60 -5.95 -1.82
C ASP A 32 6.14 -5.87 -1.37
N LEU A 33 5.23 -6.07 -2.32
CA LEU A 33 3.78 -6.01 -2.16
C LEU A 33 3.10 -7.29 -2.63
N ALA A 34 3.86 -8.36 -2.87
CA ALA A 34 3.32 -9.60 -3.42
C ALA A 34 2.17 -10.16 -2.56
N LYS A 35 2.23 -9.95 -1.24
CA LYS A 35 1.17 -10.35 -0.31
C LYS A 35 -0.18 -9.66 -0.54
N PHE A 36 -0.22 -8.54 -1.26
CA PHE A 36 -1.43 -7.77 -1.55
C PHE A 36 -1.99 -8.03 -2.96
N ALA A 37 -1.54 -9.08 -3.63
CA ALA A 37 -2.03 -9.44 -4.96
C ALA A 37 -3.56 -9.56 -4.98
N GLY A 38 -4.18 -8.98 -6.00
CA GLY A 38 -5.64 -8.96 -6.20
C GLY A 38 -6.40 -7.96 -5.34
N LYS A 39 -5.77 -7.32 -4.34
CA LYS A 39 -6.43 -6.28 -3.53
C LYS A 39 -6.46 -4.95 -4.28
N PRO A 40 -7.54 -4.15 -4.15
CA PRO A 40 -7.55 -2.77 -4.63
C PRO A 40 -6.39 -2.00 -4.00
N MET A 41 -5.58 -1.35 -4.83
CA MET A 41 -4.37 -0.68 -4.39
C MET A 41 -4.27 0.72 -4.97
N TYR A 42 -3.89 1.66 -4.12
CA TYR A 42 -3.49 3.01 -4.50
C TYR A 42 -2.04 3.28 -4.06
N ARG A 43 -1.24 3.84 -4.96
CA ARG A 43 0.17 4.18 -4.72
C ARG A 43 0.37 5.69 -4.76
N THR A 44 1.10 6.21 -3.78
CA THR A 44 1.48 7.63 -3.69
C THR A 44 2.85 7.79 -3.02
N SER A 45 3.38 9.02 -2.99
CA SER A 45 4.63 9.35 -2.29
C SER A 45 4.41 9.59 -0.80
N THR A 46 5.45 9.40 0.02
CA THR A 46 5.38 9.71 1.46
C THR A 46 5.11 11.21 1.68
N GLY A 47 5.72 12.07 0.85
CA GLY A 47 5.54 13.52 0.93
C GLY A 47 4.09 13.96 0.68
N LEU A 48 3.38 13.35 -0.28
CA LEU A 48 1.97 13.64 -0.53
C LEU A 48 1.08 13.07 0.57
N ALA A 49 1.33 11.84 1.02
CA ALA A 49 0.58 11.24 2.11
C ALA A 49 0.67 12.06 3.40
N LEU A 50 1.79 12.71 3.69
CA LEU A 50 1.99 13.57 4.86
C LEU A 50 1.37 14.97 4.71
N LYS A 51 1.50 15.59 3.52
CA LYS A 51 1.06 16.98 3.30
C LYS A 51 -0.41 17.11 2.87
N LYS A 52 -0.96 16.06 2.25
CA LYS A 52 -2.27 16.05 1.61
C LYS A 52 -3.06 14.78 1.93
N THR A 53 -2.97 14.31 3.18
CA THR A 53 -3.51 13.02 3.62
C THR A 53 -4.97 12.80 3.24
N ALA A 54 -5.85 13.78 3.46
CA ALA A 54 -7.27 13.66 3.13
C ALA A 54 -7.49 13.46 1.62
N GLN A 55 -6.83 14.28 0.79
CA GLN A 55 -6.91 14.16 -0.67
C GLN A 55 -6.38 12.81 -1.16
N GLU A 56 -5.29 12.31 -0.60
CA GLU A 56 -4.74 11.01 -1.01
C GLU A 56 -5.63 9.85 -0.57
N LEU A 57 -6.35 9.99 0.54
CA LEU A 57 -7.35 9.01 0.97
C LEU A 57 -8.58 9.00 0.03
N ASP A 58 -9.09 10.18 -0.34
CA ASP A 58 -10.21 10.30 -1.29
C ASP A 58 -9.86 9.66 -2.64
N LYS A 59 -8.65 9.95 -3.16
CA LYS A 59 -8.14 9.32 -4.38
C LYS A 59 -7.98 7.82 -4.23
N ALA A 60 -7.49 7.34 -3.09
CA ALA A 60 -7.33 5.92 -2.88
C ALA A 60 -8.66 5.17 -2.98
N VAL A 61 -9.74 5.75 -2.47
CA VAL A 61 -11.08 5.16 -2.59
C VAL A 61 -11.61 5.23 -4.02
N ALA A 62 -11.32 6.30 -4.75
CA ALA A 62 -11.86 6.51 -6.10
C ALA A 62 -11.06 5.82 -7.22
N GLU A 63 -9.74 5.71 -7.07
CA GLU A 63 -8.81 5.36 -8.15
C GLU A 63 -8.08 4.04 -7.93
N ALA A 64 -8.22 3.40 -6.76
CA ALA A 64 -7.57 2.12 -6.50
C ALA A 64 -8.02 1.04 -7.49
N THR A 65 -7.04 0.33 -8.03
CA THR A 65 -7.27 -0.78 -8.97
C THR A 65 -6.69 -2.08 -8.40
N PRO A 66 -7.21 -3.25 -8.81
CA PRO A 66 -6.66 -4.53 -8.38
C PRO A 66 -5.15 -4.59 -8.67
N TYR A 67 -4.36 -4.85 -7.63
CA TYR A 67 -2.92 -4.95 -7.78
C TYR A 67 -2.53 -6.30 -8.36
N GLU A 68 -1.89 -6.27 -9.53
CA GLU A 68 -1.21 -7.43 -10.08
C GLU A 68 0.30 -7.29 -9.82
N PRO A 69 0.91 -8.11 -8.95
CA PRO A 69 2.35 -8.14 -8.85
C PRO A 69 2.92 -8.55 -10.20
N ALA A 70 3.87 -7.76 -10.73
CA ALA A 70 4.65 -8.17 -11.88
C ALA A 70 5.35 -9.49 -11.50
N GLY A 71 4.88 -10.60 -12.08
CA GLY A 71 5.14 -11.93 -11.56
C GLY A 71 6.63 -12.23 -11.42
N LYS A 72 7.00 -12.86 -10.30
CA LYS A 72 8.03 -13.89 -10.37
C LYS A 72 7.38 -15.13 -10.97
N ALA A 73 7.71 -15.42 -12.23
CA ALA A 73 7.79 -16.80 -12.69
C ALA A 73 8.91 -17.53 -11.92
#